data_AF-A0A419KMM3-F1
#
_entry.id   AF-A0A419KMM3-F1
#
_cell.length_a   1.000
_cell.length_b   1.000
_cell.length_c   1.000
_cell.angle_alpha   90.00
_cell.angle_beta   90.00
_cell.angle_gamma   90.00
#
_symmetry.space_group_name_H-M   'P 1'
#
loop_
_entity.id
_entity.type
_entity.pdbx_description
1 polymer ?
#
loop_
_entity_poly.entity_id
_entity_poly.type
_entity_poly.pdbx_seq_one_letter_code
_entity_poly.pdbx_strand_id
1 'polypeptide(L)'
;MRRIIVEDYCPICEESYPPHMFRRCSRCKRSYCLNCIIVDEKGEFLCLNCARRRVTPPFRPGSKYAPLSIYLARRSKYTSKVTLQFSSIEEIIGDVLPPSAYKSKGWWSNVRNRSPSESWLTAGWKVESVNLEKEEVTFVKEELKCKEKGSFNSIFRNRSRKSIRRLVEKRKKKKIQPSRTKLAKALARLQNLKEKRKSTPKYRGLKPKSPYEKRLYKQS
;
A
#
# COMPACT_ATOMS: atom_id res chain seq x y z
N MET A 1 -1.55 9.88 -52.89
CA MET A 1 -1.95 8.56 -52.34
C MET A 1 -2.36 8.75 -50.89
N ARG A 2 -3.65 8.59 -50.55
CA ARG A 2 -4.12 8.69 -49.15
C ARG A 2 -3.69 7.42 -48.41
N ARG A 3 -2.92 7.57 -47.32
CA ARG A 3 -2.57 6.44 -46.45
C ARG A 3 -3.85 5.93 -45.80
N ILE A 4 -4.25 4.72 -46.13
CA ILE A 4 -5.33 4.03 -45.42
C ILE A 4 -4.75 3.67 -44.05
N ILE A 5 -5.21 4.37 -43.01
CA ILE A 5 -4.88 4.02 -41.63
C ILE A 5 -5.84 2.90 -41.26
N VAL A 6 -5.33 1.67 -41.23
CA VAL A 6 -6.08 0.55 -40.64
C VAL A 6 -6.00 0.73 -39.14
N GLU A 7 -7.11 1.06 -38.50
CA GLU A 7 -7.17 1.23 -37.05
C GLU A 7 -7.77 0.00 -36.40
N ASP A 8 -7.09 -0.52 -35.38
CA ASP A 8 -7.55 -1.65 -34.58
C ASP A 8 -8.08 -1.15 -33.23
N TYR A 9 -9.08 -1.84 -32.70
CA TYR A 9 -9.76 -1.49 -31.45
C TYR A 9 -9.13 -2.16 -30.22
N CYS A 10 -8.93 -1.40 -29.13
CA CYS A 10 -8.44 -1.94 -27.87
C CYS A 10 -9.61 -2.42 -26.94
N PRO A 11 -9.64 -3.68 -26.49
CA PRO A 11 -10.72 -4.20 -25.64
C PRO A 11 -10.76 -3.68 -24.18
N ILE A 12 -9.87 -2.77 -23.77
CA ILE A 12 -9.83 -2.22 -22.39
C ILE A 12 -10.21 -0.75 -22.36
N CYS A 13 -9.60 0.07 -23.22
CA CYS A 13 -9.86 1.51 -23.27
C CYS A 13 -10.86 1.92 -24.35
N GLU A 14 -11.31 0.98 -25.18
CA GLU A 14 -12.35 1.18 -26.19
C GLU A 14 -12.00 2.22 -27.29
N GLU A 15 -10.73 2.57 -27.40
CA GLU A 15 -10.20 3.51 -28.39
C GLU A 15 -9.55 2.78 -29.58
N SER A 16 -9.55 3.44 -30.74
CA SER A 16 -8.88 2.98 -31.95
C SER A 16 -7.41 3.43 -31.96
N TYR A 17 -6.52 2.52 -32.34
CA TYR A 17 -5.09 2.80 -32.43
C TYR A 17 -4.49 2.19 -33.70
N PRO A 18 -3.37 2.74 -34.20
CA PRO A 18 -2.62 2.10 -35.26
C PRO A 18 -2.07 0.71 -34.83
N PRO A 19 -1.91 -0.25 -35.76
CA PRO A 19 -1.61 -1.65 -35.41
C PRO A 19 -0.25 -1.83 -34.72
N HIS A 20 0.73 -0.95 -35.00
CA HIS A 20 2.06 -0.99 -34.39
C HIS A 20 2.07 -0.67 -32.89
N MET A 21 1.00 -0.05 -32.37
CA MET A 21 0.83 0.27 -30.95
C MET A 21 0.19 -0.86 -30.16
N PHE A 22 -0.07 -2.02 -30.77
CA PHE A 22 -0.58 -3.20 -30.07
C PHE A 22 0.54 -4.16 -29.66
N ARG A 23 0.38 -4.80 -28.50
CA ARG A 23 1.20 -5.95 -28.07
C ARG A 23 0.28 -7.07 -27.58
N ARG A 24 0.72 -8.32 -27.73
CA ARG A 24 -0.04 -9.50 -27.26
C ARG A 24 0.25 -9.77 -25.79
N CYS A 25 -0.80 -10.01 -25.01
CA CYS A 25 -0.68 -10.41 -23.61
C CYS A 25 -0.32 -11.89 -23.49
N SER A 26 0.69 -12.24 -22.68
CA SER A 26 1.14 -13.63 -22.45
C SER A 26 0.07 -14.52 -21.79
N ARG A 27 -0.90 -13.94 -21.07
CA ARG A 27 -1.94 -14.68 -20.32
C ARG A 27 -3.22 -14.92 -21.12
N CYS A 28 -3.82 -13.86 -21.66
CA CYS A 28 -5.10 -13.95 -22.38
C CYS A 28 -4.94 -14.04 -23.90
N LYS A 29 -3.72 -13.95 -24.44
CA LYS A 29 -3.38 -14.03 -25.87
C LYS A 29 -4.02 -12.96 -26.77
N ARG A 30 -4.77 -12.01 -26.21
CA ARG A 30 -5.34 -10.87 -26.93
C ARG A 30 -4.33 -9.72 -27.06
N SER A 31 -4.49 -8.91 -28.11
CA SER A 31 -3.75 -7.68 -28.32
C SER A 31 -4.40 -6.49 -27.60
N TYR A 32 -3.58 -5.64 -26.98
CA TYR A 32 -4.02 -4.39 -26.38
C TYR A 32 -3.04 -3.27 -26.73
N CYS A 33 -3.49 -2.02 -26.62
CA CYS A 33 -2.63 -0.86 -26.84
C CYS A 33 -1.51 -0.79 -25.78
N LEU A 34 -0.43 -0.08 -26.09
CA LEU A 34 0.71 0.12 -25.18
C LEU A 34 0.32 0.72 -23.82
N ASN A 35 -0.74 1.52 -23.76
CA ASN A 35 -1.24 2.12 -22.52
C ASN A 35 -1.91 1.09 -21.59
N CYS A 36 -2.51 0.04 -22.16
CA CYS A 36 -3.23 -0.99 -21.41
C CYS A 36 -2.37 -2.24 -21.14
N ILE A 37 -1.06 -2.17 -21.35
CA ILE A 37 -0.10 -3.26 -21.17
C ILE A 37 1.00 -2.84 -20.20
N ILE A 38 1.37 -3.76 -19.32
CA ILE A 38 2.51 -3.64 -18.42
C ILE A 38 3.55 -4.72 -18.75
N VAL A 39 4.80 -4.45 -18.41
CA VAL A 39 5.90 -5.42 -18.51
C VAL A 39 6.19 -5.96 -17.13
N ASP A 40 6.17 -7.30 -17.00
CA ASP A 40 6.55 -7.98 -15.78
C ASP A 40 8.06 -7.91 -15.52
N GLU A 41 8.48 -8.27 -14.30
CA GLU A 41 9.91 -8.44 -13.94
C GLU A 41 10.65 -9.45 -14.86
N LYS A 42 9.91 -10.36 -15.50
CA LYS A 42 10.43 -11.34 -16.46
C LYS A 42 10.50 -10.82 -17.91
N GLY A 43 10.09 -9.58 -18.15
CA GLY A 43 10.02 -9.00 -19.51
C GLY A 43 8.78 -9.42 -20.31
N GLU A 44 7.81 -10.10 -19.70
CA GLU A 44 6.57 -10.52 -20.35
C GLU A 44 5.52 -9.40 -20.38
N PHE A 45 4.76 -9.29 -21.47
CA PHE A 45 3.67 -8.33 -21.59
C PHE A 45 2.37 -8.88 -20.98
N LEU A 46 1.81 -8.16 -20.00
CA LEU A 46 0.50 -8.45 -19.41
C LEU A 46 -0.47 -7.29 -19.63
N CYS A 47 -1.71 -7.58 -20.02
CA CYS A 47 -2.75 -6.55 -20.01
C CYS A 47 -3.17 -6.19 -18.57
N LEU A 48 -3.70 -4.99 -18.38
CA LEU A 48 -4.11 -4.50 -17.05
C LEU A 48 -5.09 -5.45 -16.32
N ASN A 49 -5.99 -6.12 -17.03
CA ASN A 49 -6.91 -7.09 -16.44
C ASN A 49 -6.19 -8.36 -15.96
N CYS A 50 -5.22 -8.87 -16.72
CA CYS A 50 -4.40 -10.01 -16.32
C CYS A 50 -3.46 -9.66 -15.16
N ALA A 51 -2.89 -8.46 -15.18
CA ALA A 51 -2.10 -7.93 -14.07
C ALA A 51 -2.94 -7.81 -12.79
N ARG A 52 -4.14 -7.25 -12.87
CA ARG A 52 -5.10 -7.15 -11.76
C ARG A 52 -5.44 -8.53 -11.19
N ARG A 53 -5.76 -9.51 -12.04
CA ARG A 53 -6.04 -10.89 -11.60
C ARG A 53 -4.83 -11.57 -10.93
N ARG A 54 -3.60 -11.17 -11.26
CA ARG A 54 -2.39 -11.71 -10.63
C ARG A 54 -2.19 -11.17 -9.21
N VAL A 55 -2.38 -9.87 -9.00
CA VAL A 55 -2.22 -9.22 -7.68
C VAL A 55 -3.43 -9.40 -6.77
N THR A 56 -4.61 -9.53 -7.36
CA THR A 56 -5.87 -9.84 -6.69
C THR A 56 -6.48 -11.07 -7.35
N PRO A 57 -6.01 -12.29 -7.04
CA PRO A 57 -6.65 -13.49 -7.55
C PRO A 57 -8.14 -13.45 -7.17
N PRO A 58 -9.05 -13.84 -8.08
CA PRO A 58 -10.45 -13.96 -7.73
C PRO A 58 -10.54 -14.87 -6.51
N PHE A 59 -11.28 -14.43 -5.50
CA PHE A 59 -11.49 -15.20 -4.28
C PHE A 59 -12.08 -16.55 -4.67
N ARG A 60 -11.24 -17.60 -4.66
CA ARG A 60 -11.72 -18.98 -4.75
C ARG A 60 -11.98 -19.40 -3.32
N PRO A 61 -13.24 -19.59 -2.91
CA PRO A 61 -13.53 -20.15 -1.60
C PRO A 61 -12.75 -21.47 -1.48
N GLY A 62 -11.76 -21.52 -0.58
CA GLY A 62 -10.85 -22.66 -0.45
C GLY A 62 -11.56 -23.95 0.00
N SER A 63 -12.82 -23.83 0.43
CA SER A 63 -13.72 -24.92 0.76
C SER A 63 -15.15 -24.55 0.35
N LYS A 64 -16.01 -25.56 0.18
CA LYS A 64 -17.46 -25.39 -0.03
C LYS A 64 -18.07 -24.40 0.97
N TYR A 65 -17.60 -24.41 2.21
CA TYR A 65 -18.12 -23.62 3.33
C TYR A 65 -17.45 -22.25 3.52
N ALA A 66 -16.54 -21.84 2.64
CA ALA A 66 -15.89 -20.52 2.77
C ALA A 66 -16.83 -19.30 2.62
N PRO A 67 -17.97 -19.34 1.89
CA PRO A 67 -18.96 -18.26 1.96
C PRO A 67 -19.50 -18.04 3.38
N LEU A 68 -19.74 -19.13 4.12
CA LEU A 68 -20.19 -19.09 5.52
C LEU A 68 -19.13 -18.43 6.41
N SER A 69 -17.85 -18.74 6.22
CA SER A 69 -16.76 -18.12 6.99
C SER A 69 -16.67 -16.61 6.76
N ILE A 70 -16.85 -16.16 5.51
CA ILE A 70 -16.89 -14.73 5.16
C ILE A 70 -18.10 -14.05 5.81
N TYR A 71 -19.27 -14.68 5.77
CA TYR A 71 -20.49 -14.16 6.36
C TYR A 71 -20.31 -13.93 7.86
N LEU A 72 -19.81 -14.94 8.59
CA LEU A 72 -19.52 -14.86 10.01
C LEU A 72 -18.43 -13.81 10.31
N ALA A 73 -17.37 -13.73 9.51
CA ALA A 73 -16.33 -12.72 9.64
C ALA A 73 -16.88 -11.30 9.49
N ARG A 74 -17.81 -11.06 8.56
CA ARG A 74 -18.48 -9.75 8.40
C ARG A 74 -19.37 -9.42 9.59
N ARG A 75 -20.15 -10.39 10.09
CA ARG A 75 -21.01 -10.24 11.27
C ARG A 75 -20.20 -9.99 12.56
N SER A 76 -18.97 -10.48 12.64
CA SER A 76 -18.10 -10.35 13.83
C SER A 76 -17.79 -8.92 14.27
N LYS A 77 -18.05 -7.94 13.39
CA LYS A 77 -17.91 -6.50 13.66
C LYS A 77 -19.03 -5.94 14.54
N TYR A 78 -20.22 -6.54 14.50
CA TYR A 78 -21.43 -5.98 15.11
C TYR A 78 -22.00 -6.86 16.21
N THR A 79 -21.85 -8.19 16.10
CA THR A 79 -22.49 -9.15 16.99
C THR A 79 -21.49 -10.20 17.47
N SER A 80 -21.59 -10.57 18.76
CA SER A 80 -20.81 -11.65 19.38
C SER A 80 -21.50 -13.01 19.29
N LYS A 81 -22.83 -13.03 19.10
CA LYS A 81 -23.65 -14.22 18.96
C LYS A 81 -24.56 -14.09 17.74
N VAL A 82 -24.68 -15.15 16.95
CA VAL A 82 -25.51 -15.19 15.74
C VAL A 82 -26.23 -16.52 15.70
N THR A 83 -27.55 -16.49 15.58
CA THR A 83 -28.39 -17.67 15.38
C THR A 83 -28.82 -17.72 13.91
N LEU A 84 -28.58 -18.86 13.25
CA LEU A 84 -28.94 -19.07 11.84
C LEU A 84 -29.75 -20.35 11.69
N GLN A 85 -30.74 -20.32 10.80
CA GLN A 85 -31.45 -21.51 10.36
C GLN A 85 -30.62 -22.26 9.31
N PHE A 86 -30.87 -23.56 9.15
CA PHE A 86 -30.16 -24.39 8.18
C PHE A 86 -30.43 -23.90 6.74
N SER A 87 -31.67 -23.49 6.45
CA SER A 87 -32.06 -22.84 5.20
C SER A 87 -31.21 -21.59 4.89
N SER A 88 -31.05 -20.68 5.85
CA SER A 88 -30.21 -19.50 5.69
C SER A 88 -28.73 -19.86 5.47
N ILE A 89 -28.25 -20.94 6.07
CA ILE A 89 -26.88 -21.42 5.88
C ILE A 89 -26.70 -21.97 4.46
N GLU A 90 -27.66 -22.72 3.94
CA GLU A 90 -27.67 -23.21 2.56
C GLU A 90 -27.68 -22.08 1.54
N GLU A 91 -28.49 -21.03 1.77
CA GLU A 91 -28.50 -19.83 0.94
C GLU A 91 -27.13 -19.12 0.93
N ILE A 92 -26.48 -19.01 2.09
CA ILE A 92 -25.15 -18.37 2.20
C ILE A 92 -24.08 -19.20 1.46
N ILE A 93 -24.14 -20.52 1.56
CA ILE A 93 -23.21 -21.43 0.90
C ILE A 93 -23.48 -21.50 -0.62
N GLY A 94 -24.76 -21.38 -1.02
CA GLY A 94 -25.23 -21.64 -2.37
C GLY A 94 -25.38 -23.12 -2.71
N ASP A 95 -25.37 -23.99 -1.70
CA ASP A 95 -25.51 -25.45 -1.84
C ASP A 95 -26.27 -26.04 -0.63
N VAL A 96 -26.91 -27.18 -0.85
CA VAL A 96 -27.62 -27.94 0.19
C VAL A 96 -26.63 -28.56 1.21
N LEU A 97 -27.02 -28.55 2.48
CA LEU A 97 -26.29 -29.20 3.57
C LEU A 97 -26.43 -30.72 3.47
N PRO A 98 -25.37 -31.48 3.81
CA PRO A 98 -25.45 -32.93 3.76
C PRO A 98 -26.45 -33.47 4.79
N PRO A 99 -27.10 -34.63 4.54
CA PRO A 99 -28.07 -35.23 5.47
C PRO A 99 -27.51 -35.48 6.89
N SER A 100 -26.20 -35.64 7.00
CA SER A 100 -25.50 -35.78 8.28
C SER A 100 -25.62 -34.55 9.18
N ALA A 101 -25.75 -33.35 8.59
CA ALA A 101 -25.95 -32.10 9.32
C ALA A 101 -27.31 -32.04 10.03
N TYR A 102 -28.33 -32.63 9.40
CA TYR A 102 -29.68 -32.75 9.93
C TYR A 102 -29.80 -33.88 10.97
N LYS A 103 -29.10 -35.00 10.75
CA LYS A 103 -29.20 -36.19 11.61
C LYS A 103 -28.36 -36.13 12.88
N SER A 104 -27.23 -35.40 12.87
CA SER A 104 -26.24 -35.50 13.95
C SER A 104 -25.72 -34.14 14.42
N LYS A 105 -25.82 -33.87 15.72
CA LYS A 105 -25.18 -32.71 16.36
C LYS A 105 -23.64 -32.74 16.21
N GLY A 106 -23.06 -33.94 16.08
CA GLY A 106 -21.61 -34.12 15.88
C GLY A 106 -21.08 -33.55 14.56
N TRP A 107 -21.94 -33.33 13.57
CA TRP A 107 -21.56 -32.63 12.33
C TRP A 107 -21.20 -31.16 12.59
N TRP A 108 -21.88 -30.53 13.56
CA TRP A 108 -21.68 -29.16 14.00
C TRP A 108 -20.61 -29.01 15.10
N SER A 109 -19.73 -30.01 15.25
CA SER A 109 -18.70 -30.01 16.29
C SER A 109 -17.54 -29.07 15.96
N ASN A 110 -16.90 -28.51 16.99
CA ASN A 110 -15.76 -27.60 16.86
C ASN A 110 -14.43 -28.36 16.72
N VAL A 111 -14.31 -29.24 15.72
CA VAL A 111 -13.11 -30.05 15.47
C VAL A 111 -12.29 -29.44 14.34
N ARG A 112 -10.96 -29.31 14.49
CA ARG A 112 -10.08 -28.87 13.38
C ARG A 112 -9.86 -30.00 12.37
N ASN A 113 -9.51 -29.67 11.13
CA ASN A 113 -9.31 -30.62 10.02
C ASN A 113 -10.58 -31.25 9.42
N ARG A 114 -11.77 -30.76 9.75
CA ARG A 114 -12.99 -31.08 8.99
C ARG A 114 -13.42 -29.87 8.18
N SER A 115 -13.67 -30.06 6.89
CA SER A 115 -14.06 -28.99 5.96
C SER A 115 -15.17 -28.05 6.47
N PRO A 116 -16.30 -28.53 7.04
CA PRO A 116 -17.34 -27.65 7.56
C PRO A 116 -16.86 -26.88 8.79
N SER A 117 -16.30 -27.54 9.80
CA SER A 117 -15.92 -26.88 11.05
C SER A 117 -14.75 -25.93 10.94
N GLU A 118 -13.83 -26.20 10.01
CA GLU A 118 -12.76 -25.27 9.67
C GLU A 118 -13.31 -23.92 9.20
N SER A 119 -14.51 -23.88 8.59
CA SER A 119 -15.08 -22.63 8.08
C SER A 119 -15.41 -21.62 9.18
N TRP A 120 -16.13 -22.01 10.23
CA TRP A 120 -16.46 -21.11 11.33
C TRP A 120 -15.26 -20.91 12.26
N LEU A 121 -14.44 -21.95 12.49
CA LEU A 121 -13.22 -21.84 13.30
C LEU A 121 -12.21 -20.86 12.70
N THR A 122 -12.00 -20.89 11.38
CA THR A 122 -11.11 -19.95 10.67
C THR A 122 -11.62 -18.50 10.79
N ALA A 123 -12.94 -18.32 10.85
CA ALA A 123 -13.56 -17.02 11.05
C ALA A 123 -13.50 -16.52 12.51
N GLY A 124 -13.00 -17.33 13.45
CA GLY A 124 -12.97 -17.01 14.89
C GLY A 124 -14.31 -17.21 15.58
N TRP A 125 -15.14 -18.12 15.08
CA TRP A 125 -16.44 -18.48 15.63
C TRP A 125 -16.44 -19.94 16.06
N LYS A 126 -17.31 -20.27 17.01
CA LYS A 126 -17.59 -21.63 17.47
C LYS A 126 -19.09 -21.84 17.50
N VAL A 127 -19.50 -23.09 17.30
CA VAL A 127 -20.88 -23.49 17.54
C VAL A 127 -21.07 -23.66 19.05
N GLU A 128 -22.07 -22.99 19.61
CA GLU A 128 -22.44 -23.08 21.04
C GLU A 128 -23.56 -24.11 21.23
N SER A 129 -24.66 -23.98 20.50
CA SER A 129 -25.79 -24.90 20.56
C SER A 129 -26.40 -25.15 19.19
N VAL A 130 -26.93 -26.36 19.01
CA VAL A 130 -27.61 -26.80 17.78
C VAL A 130 -28.94 -27.41 18.18
N ASN A 131 -30.02 -26.84 17.63
CA ASN A 131 -31.38 -27.32 17.76
C ASN A 131 -31.77 -28.03 16.46
N LEU A 132 -31.81 -29.36 16.45
CA LEU A 132 -32.16 -30.13 15.26
C LEU A 132 -33.66 -30.07 14.95
N GLU A 133 -34.52 -29.97 15.96
CA GLU A 133 -35.99 -29.88 15.79
C GLU A 133 -36.42 -28.58 15.11
N LYS A 134 -35.71 -27.49 15.40
CA LYS A 134 -35.97 -26.16 14.81
C LYS A 134 -35.01 -25.83 13.67
N GLU A 135 -34.09 -26.74 13.36
CA GLU A 135 -33.04 -26.56 12.34
C GLU A 135 -32.25 -25.25 12.51
N GLU A 136 -31.81 -24.98 13.73
CA GLU A 136 -31.12 -23.75 14.10
C GLU A 136 -29.76 -24.02 14.73
N VAL A 137 -28.76 -23.21 14.36
CA VAL A 137 -27.41 -23.23 14.93
C VAL A 137 -27.09 -21.88 15.53
N THR A 138 -26.56 -21.89 16.75
CA THR A 138 -26.04 -20.70 17.41
C THR A 138 -24.52 -20.68 17.33
N PHE A 139 -24.00 -19.64 16.70
CA PHE A 139 -22.58 -19.34 16.60
C PHE A 139 -22.23 -18.27 17.63
N VAL A 140 -21.16 -18.51 18.38
CA VAL A 140 -20.58 -17.55 19.31
C VAL A 140 -19.15 -17.24 18.86
N LYS A 141 -18.83 -15.95 18.86
CA LYS A 141 -17.49 -15.47 18.57
C LYS A 141 -16.57 -15.97 19.68
N GLU A 142 -15.49 -16.64 19.30
CA GLU A 142 -14.45 -16.97 20.26
C GLU A 142 -13.78 -15.65 20.65
N GLU A 143 -14.13 -15.16 21.84
CA GLU A 143 -13.35 -14.10 22.47
C GLU A 143 -11.96 -14.66 22.68
N LEU A 144 -11.04 -14.28 21.79
CA LEU A 144 -9.64 -14.31 22.12
C LEU A 144 -9.50 -13.35 23.31
N LYS A 145 -9.61 -13.88 24.55
CA LYS A 145 -8.99 -13.23 25.69
C LYS A 145 -7.58 -12.97 25.22
N CYS A 146 -7.26 -11.70 25.00
CA CYS A 146 -5.89 -11.28 24.80
C CYS A 146 -5.17 -11.63 26.11
N LYS A 147 -4.73 -12.89 26.26
CA LYS A 147 -3.50 -13.17 26.99
C LYS A 147 -2.51 -12.20 26.36
N GLU A 148 -2.11 -11.22 27.15
CA GLU A 148 -1.29 -10.07 26.79
C GLU A 148 -0.54 -10.35 25.50
N LYS A 149 -1.02 -9.76 24.39
CA LYS A 149 -0.34 -9.91 23.10
C LYS A 149 0.99 -9.20 23.25
N GLY A 150 1.97 -9.91 23.78
CA GLY A 150 3.37 -9.60 23.66
C GLY A 150 3.63 -9.36 22.18
N SER A 151 3.75 -8.08 21.83
CA SER A 151 4.70 -7.60 20.85
C SER A 151 4.63 -8.16 19.40
N PHE A 152 3.59 -8.83 18.92
CA PHE A 152 3.63 -9.29 17.51
C PHE A 152 3.35 -8.14 16.51
N ASN A 153 2.40 -7.25 16.82
CA ASN A 153 2.09 -6.08 16.00
C ASN A 153 3.15 -4.96 16.09
N SER A 154 3.92 -4.89 17.18
CA SER A 154 5.05 -3.94 17.30
C SER A 154 6.25 -4.42 16.46
N ILE A 155 6.54 -5.73 16.43
CA ILE A 155 7.65 -6.30 15.65
C ILE A 155 7.42 -6.11 14.14
N PHE A 156 6.22 -6.38 13.61
CA PHE A 156 5.94 -6.19 12.18
C PHE A 156 5.91 -4.71 11.75
N ARG A 157 5.32 -3.81 12.56
CA ARG A 157 5.39 -2.35 12.31
C ARG A 157 6.83 -1.83 12.36
N ASN A 158 7.67 -2.36 13.25
CA ASN A 158 9.06 -1.94 13.37
C ASN A 158 9.97 -2.54 12.29
N ARG A 159 9.70 -3.76 11.81
CA ARG A 159 10.48 -4.42 10.73
C ARG A 159 10.21 -3.77 9.37
N SER A 160 8.96 -3.43 9.08
CA SER A 160 8.58 -2.63 7.89
C SER A 160 9.20 -1.23 7.96
N ARG A 161 9.16 -0.54 9.12
CA ARG A 161 9.83 0.77 9.25
C ARG A 161 11.36 0.70 9.13
N LYS A 162 12.04 -0.34 9.62
CA LYS A 162 13.50 -0.50 9.46
C LYS A 162 13.90 -0.82 8.02
N SER A 163 13.15 -1.66 7.32
CA SER A 163 13.39 -1.99 5.90
C SER A 163 13.01 -0.84 4.96
N ILE A 164 11.88 -0.17 5.21
CA ILE A 164 11.51 1.07 4.51
C ILE A 164 12.54 2.18 4.76
N ARG A 165 13.01 2.38 6.00
CA ARG A 165 14.08 3.38 6.29
C ARG A 165 15.43 3.05 5.63
N ARG A 166 15.77 1.76 5.47
CA ARG A 166 16.97 1.35 4.71
C ARG A 166 16.81 1.60 3.21
N LEU A 167 15.62 1.41 2.64
CA LEU A 167 15.34 1.74 1.24
C LEU A 167 15.25 3.25 1.01
N VAL A 168 14.85 4.03 2.03
CA VAL A 168 14.99 5.49 2.08
C VAL A 168 16.32 5.87 2.73
N GLU A 169 17.42 5.22 2.33
CA GLU A 169 18.72 5.86 2.41
C GLU A 169 18.66 7.05 1.45
N LYS A 170 18.21 8.19 2.00
CA LYS A 170 18.13 9.47 1.30
C LYS A 170 19.42 9.58 0.50
N ARG A 171 19.34 9.52 -0.84
CA ARG A 171 20.47 9.80 -1.72
C ARG A 171 21.12 11.05 -1.16
N LYS A 172 22.28 10.93 -0.50
CA LYS A 172 22.97 12.08 0.08
C LYS A 172 23.22 12.99 -1.10
N LYS A 173 22.47 14.10 -1.22
CA LYS A 173 22.67 15.07 -2.31
C LYS A 173 24.16 15.38 -2.28
N LYS A 174 24.89 15.04 -3.35
CA LYS A 174 26.32 15.36 -3.46
C LYS A 174 26.43 16.85 -3.12
N LYS A 175 27.22 17.21 -2.10
CA LYS A 175 27.47 18.61 -1.77
C LYS A 175 28.10 19.22 -3.02
N ILE A 176 27.33 20.04 -3.76
CA ILE A 176 27.80 20.65 -5.00
C ILE A 176 28.90 21.61 -4.61
N GLN A 177 30.14 21.26 -4.96
CA GLN A 177 31.27 22.14 -4.72
C GLN A 177 31.15 23.36 -5.64
N PRO A 178 31.47 24.58 -5.16
CA PRO A 178 31.44 25.76 -5.99
C PRO A 178 32.38 25.61 -7.20
N SER A 179 31.96 26.11 -8.37
CA SER A 179 32.76 26.05 -9.59
C SER A 179 34.09 26.80 -9.43
N ARG A 180 35.12 26.40 -10.20
CA ARG A 180 36.45 27.05 -10.19
C ARG A 180 36.35 28.56 -10.36
N THR A 181 35.44 29.03 -11.22
CA THR A 181 35.13 30.45 -11.40
C THR A 181 34.54 31.12 -10.16
N LYS A 182 33.69 30.43 -9.39
CA LYS A 182 33.08 30.97 -8.16
C LYS A 182 34.11 31.07 -7.03
N LEU A 183 35.01 30.09 -6.94
CA LEU A 183 36.16 30.13 -6.03
C LEU A 183 37.14 31.26 -6.40
N ALA A 184 37.46 31.42 -7.69
CA ALA A 184 38.33 32.50 -8.17
C ALA A 184 37.76 33.89 -7.84
N LYS A 185 36.46 34.11 -8.09
CA LYS A 185 35.77 35.36 -7.72
C LYS A 185 35.81 35.63 -6.21
N ALA A 186 35.67 34.59 -5.38
CA ALA A 186 35.74 34.72 -3.94
C ALA A 186 37.16 35.08 -3.46
N LEU A 187 38.19 34.44 -4.03
CA LEU A 187 39.59 34.75 -3.73
C LEU A 187 39.97 36.17 -4.14
N ALA A 188 39.56 36.60 -5.33
CA ALA A 188 39.78 37.97 -5.80
C ALA A 188 39.12 39.00 -4.87
N ARG A 189 37.89 38.74 -4.39
CA ARG A 189 37.23 39.60 -3.39
C ARG A 189 38.00 39.66 -2.09
N LEU A 190 38.50 38.52 -1.59
CA LEU A 190 39.31 38.49 -0.36
C LEU A 190 40.61 39.26 -0.52
N GLN A 191 41.28 39.16 -1.67
CA GLN A 191 42.47 39.94 -1.98
C GLN A 191 42.14 41.44 -2.03
N ASN A 192 41.08 41.84 -2.73
CA ASN A 192 40.65 43.24 -2.77
C ASN A 192 40.33 43.81 -1.38
N LEU A 193 39.71 43.01 -0.50
CA LEU A 193 39.47 43.41 0.89
C LEU A 193 40.78 43.54 1.69
N LYS A 194 41.74 42.64 1.48
CA LYS A 194 43.07 42.73 2.10
C LYS A 194 43.82 43.99 1.63
N GLU A 195 43.81 44.25 0.33
CA GLU A 195 44.43 45.45 -0.24
C GLU A 195 43.74 46.72 0.26
N LYS A 196 42.40 46.73 0.32
CA LYS A 196 41.65 47.84 0.92
C LYS A 196 42.00 48.06 2.40
N ARG A 197 42.19 46.97 3.17
CA ARG A 197 42.63 47.06 4.58
C ARG A 197 44.07 47.55 4.74
N LYS A 198 44.94 47.31 3.75
CA LYS A 198 46.31 47.86 3.74
C LYS A 198 46.30 49.34 3.34
N SER A 199 45.46 49.71 2.38
CA SER A 199 45.34 51.08 1.87
C SER A 199 44.54 52.01 2.79
N THR A 200 43.75 51.48 3.72
CA THR A 200 43.10 52.31 4.75
C THR A 200 44.17 52.96 5.64
N PRO A 201 44.21 54.30 5.74
CA PRO A 201 45.18 54.98 6.58
C PRO A 201 45.04 54.52 8.04
N LYS A 202 46.10 53.91 8.58
CA LYS A 202 46.20 53.66 10.02
C LYS A 202 46.59 54.96 10.69
N TYR A 203 45.60 55.72 11.18
CA TYR A 203 45.87 56.88 12.02
C TYR A 203 46.61 56.41 13.28
N ARG A 204 47.81 56.93 13.53
CA ARG A 204 48.49 56.81 14.84
C ARG A 204 47.94 57.94 15.72
N GLY A 205 47.01 57.61 16.64
CA GLY A 205 46.33 58.56 17.53
C GLY A 205 44.80 58.42 17.52
N LEU A 206 44.09 59.24 18.29
CA LEU A 206 42.63 59.29 18.26
C LEU A 206 42.15 59.63 16.85
N LYS A 207 41.24 58.79 16.32
CA LYS A 207 40.64 58.97 15.00
C LYS A 207 40.05 60.38 14.89
N PRO A 208 40.33 61.16 13.82
CA PRO A 208 39.75 62.50 13.69
C PRO A 208 38.22 62.38 13.67
N LYS A 209 37.54 63.23 14.46
CA LYS A 209 36.08 63.29 14.52
C LYS A 209 35.49 63.41 13.11
N SER A 210 34.48 62.60 12.80
CA SER A 210 33.84 62.61 11.49
C SER A 210 33.21 64.00 11.22
N PRO A 211 33.02 64.40 9.94
CA PRO A 211 32.36 65.67 9.62
C PRO A 211 30.95 65.83 10.23
N TYR A 212 30.29 64.72 10.57
CA TYR A 212 29.02 64.67 11.29
C TYR A 212 29.22 64.93 12.80
N GLU A 213 30.19 64.27 13.43
CA GLU A 213 30.55 64.49 14.84
C GLU A 213 31.04 65.93 15.10
N LYS A 214 31.73 66.54 14.13
CA LYS A 214 32.14 67.95 14.22
C LYS A 214 30.97 68.93 14.14
N ARG A 215 29.85 68.55 13.50
CA ARG A 215 28.63 69.36 13.41
C ARG A 215 27.81 69.33 14.71
N LEU A 216 27.81 68.19 15.41
CA LEU A 216 27.04 68.00 16.65
C LEU A 216 27.56 68.84 17.85
N TYR A 217 28.85 69.20 17.86
CA TYR A 217 29.47 69.93 18.98
C TYR A 217 29.96 71.34 18.61
N LYS A 218 29.43 71.93 17.53
CA LYS A 218 29.61 73.37 17.26
C LYS A 218 28.74 74.14 18.27
N GLN A 219 29.27 74.42 19.45
CA GLN A 219 28.66 75.37 20.37
C GLN A 219 28.68 76.76 19.72
N SER A 220 27.53 77.43 19.76
CA SER A 220 27.33 78.84 19.40
C SER A 220 28.21 79.77 20.23
#